data_AF-D1QV04-F1
#
_entry.id   AF-D1QV04-F1
#
_cell.length_a   1.000
_cell.length_b   1.000
_cell.length_c   1.000
_cell.angle_alpha   90.00
_cell.angle_beta   90.00
_cell.angle_gamma   90.00
#
_symmetry.space_group_name_H-M   'P 1'
#
loop_
_entity.id
_entity.type
_entity.pdbx_description
1 polymer ?
#
loop_
_entity_poly.entity_id
_entity_poly.type
_entity_poly.pdbx_seq_one_letter_code
_entity_poly.pdbx_strand_id
1 'polypeptide(L)'
;MKTFLLAVCLMASSLSSHADQENTTLVRRYDGKMVPVPVLGSAEAQLITPRKHPDNFQGVKTRAIDPNTRYTPHTGKPHILVILANFKDVKFKVKEPKEAFYDFFNAPGAISDRGNGNNENHGSVSQYFKATSRGAFEPVFDVYGPVDLPHDRTYYGGNNADSNSDERPHDLVRDAFNQAKHLVTDADRLDANNDGYIDCVYVVYAGLGQNYGGGAKTVWACTSTIQDNSLKIGNKTAYNFSIGAELYPAYIRKRINEQDKTMQINSIGVTCHEFSHAMGLPDIYPTTSGAYVHNQEMEFWDLMDGGEYAGKGGFIPMPYTAWEKKQMDWPVDIRSLTAEGNITMDKTANDGGVVYKIANPNHAEEYFLLENINQTGWYEGASNKGLLVYKVLDYDKVNMYDHPNNTPGKPGMAVVPADELCFSSYLIQRHGKDEANHSELNKQEKQNYMNQLKGDVFPGTSNVTKLNSDANIPNFWWYSQGDINEKTKLNANYYKVKQALDNISISEDGKVTFKYIADYKRSTGIHSPTVNAQEDHRIFTLDGRYLGTNTEKLHKGIYIINHKKIVVK
;
A
#
# COMPACT_ATOMS: atom_id res chain seq x y z
N MET A 1 -69.96 53.90 19.81
CA MET A 1 -70.31 53.07 18.64
C MET A 1 -69.26 53.30 17.55
N LYS A 2 -68.87 52.23 16.86
CA LYS A 2 -68.08 52.15 15.62
C LYS A 2 -66.55 52.06 15.75
N THR A 3 -66.11 50.82 15.63
CA THR A 3 -64.89 50.32 14.97
C THR A 3 -64.72 50.88 13.55
N PHE A 4 -63.48 51.18 13.13
CA PHE A 4 -62.77 50.45 12.05
C PHE A 4 -61.32 50.94 11.87
N LEU A 5 -60.48 50.00 11.41
CA LEU A 5 -59.03 49.99 11.21
C LEU A 5 -58.43 51.16 10.41
N LEU A 6 -57.17 51.49 10.70
CA LEU A 6 -56.25 52.18 9.79
C LEU A 6 -54.93 51.39 9.65
N ALA A 7 -54.55 51.12 8.40
CA ALA A 7 -53.24 50.64 8.00
C ALA A 7 -52.32 51.82 7.70
N VAL A 8 -51.04 51.77 8.11
CA VAL A 8 -49.95 52.55 7.51
C VAL A 8 -48.65 51.73 7.56
N CYS A 9 -47.96 51.69 6.44
CA CYS A 9 -46.69 51.05 6.17
C CYS A 9 -45.46 51.96 6.46
N LEU A 10 -44.31 51.29 6.67
CA LEU A 10 -42.95 51.64 6.21
C LEU A 10 -42.23 52.90 6.78
N MET A 11 -41.22 52.69 7.65
CA MET A 11 -39.78 52.70 7.29
C MET A 11 -38.84 52.72 8.51
N ALA A 12 -37.69 52.05 8.33
CA ALA A 12 -36.37 52.25 8.96
C ALA A 12 -36.11 51.75 10.40
N SER A 13 -35.41 50.63 10.51
CA SER A 13 -34.01 50.67 10.99
C SER A 13 -33.28 49.38 10.59
N SER A 14 -32.31 49.55 9.70
CA SER A 14 -31.29 48.56 9.35
C SER A 14 -30.35 48.40 10.54
N LEU A 15 -30.48 47.30 11.27
CA LEU A 15 -29.40 46.75 12.08
C LEU A 15 -28.72 45.67 11.26
N SER A 16 -27.59 46.06 10.69
CA SER A 16 -26.57 45.15 10.16
C SER A 16 -26.07 44.25 11.29
N SER A 17 -26.64 43.05 11.42
CA SER A 17 -25.96 41.97 12.13
C SER A 17 -24.96 41.34 11.18
N HIS A 18 -23.69 41.72 11.35
CA HIS A 18 -22.58 40.82 11.06
C HIS A 18 -22.77 39.58 11.94
N ALA A 19 -23.34 38.53 11.37
CA ALA A 19 -23.28 37.20 11.94
C ALA A 19 -22.24 36.45 11.13
N ASP A 20 -21.10 36.18 11.76
CA ASP A 20 -20.09 35.23 11.29
C ASP A 20 -20.78 33.94 10.85
N GLN A 21 -20.85 33.70 9.53
CA GLN A 21 -21.05 32.34 9.06
C GLN A 21 -19.78 31.58 9.41
N GLU A 22 -19.82 30.79 10.49
CA GLU A 22 -18.80 29.79 10.78
C GLU A 22 -18.59 28.95 9.52
N ASN A 23 -17.48 29.21 8.82
CA ASN A 23 -17.06 28.59 7.57
C ASN A 23 -16.59 27.15 7.83
N THR A 24 -17.50 26.33 8.35
CA THR A 24 -17.24 25.01 8.89
C THR A 24 -16.95 24.06 7.74
N THR A 25 -15.68 23.70 7.57
CA THR A 25 -15.28 22.63 6.65
C THR A 25 -15.94 21.33 7.11
N LEU A 26 -16.59 20.62 6.19
CA LEU A 26 -17.18 19.32 6.44
C LEU A 26 -16.36 18.22 5.79
N VAL A 27 -16.27 17.08 6.47
CA VAL A 27 -15.62 15.85 6.01
C VAL A 27 -16.64 14.71 5.92
N ARG A 28 -16.49 13.87 4.91
CA ARG A 28 -17.25 12.67 4.69
C ARG A 28 -16.66 11.53 5.53
N ARG A 29 -17.50 10.95 6.39
CA ARG A 29 -17.21 9.71 7.11
C ARG A 29 -17.39 8.49 6.20
N TYR A 30 -16.92 7.32 6.66
CA TYR A 30 -17.16 6.05 5.96
C TYR A 30 -18.64 5.70 5.80
N ASP A 31 -19.55 6.22 6.65
CA ASP A 31 -21.01 6.02 6.55
C ASP A 31 -21.68 7.01 5.56
N GLY A 32 -20.86 7.69 4.76
CA GLY A 32 -21.29 8.65 3.75
C GLY A 32 -21.79 9.99 4.31
N LYS A 33 -21.87 10.14 5.63
CA LYS A 33 -22.36 11.37 6.27
C LYS A 33 -21.28 12.44 6.35
N MET A 34 -21.70 13.67 6.11
CA MET A 34 -20.87 14.85 6.31
C MET A 34 -20.91 15.28 7.78
N VAL A 35 -19.74 15.51 8.39
CA VAL A 35 -19.58 16.01 9.75
C VAL A 35 -18.56 17.15 9.77
N PRO A 36 -18.59 18.05 10.77
CA PRO A 36 -17.47 18.97 11.00
C PRO A 36 -16.16 18.20 11.14
N VAL A 37 -15.07 18.77 10.63
CA VAL A 37 -13.74 18.16 10.72
C VAL A 37 -13.44 17.81 12.19
N PRO A 38 -13.12 16.55 12.51
CA PRO A 38 -12.82 16.13 13.87
C PRO A 38 -11.37 16.47 14.25
N VAL A 39 -11.09 16.30 15.53
CA VAL A 39 -9.75 16.46 16.09
C VAL A 39 -9.00 15.14 15.94
N LEU A 40 -7.72 15.17 15.54
CA LEU A 40 -6.96 13.93 15.40
C LEU A 40 -6.94 13.13 16.71
N GLY A 41 -7.13 11.82 16.58
CA GLY A 41 -7.13 10.89 17.70
C GLY A 41 -8.47 10.82 18.42
N SER A 42 -9.44 11.69 18.12
CA SER A 42 -10.81 11.52 18.59
C SER A 42 -11.46 10.29 17.96
N ALA A 43 -12.52 9.77 18.60
CA ALA A 43 -13.29 8.66 18.05
C ALA A 43 -13.85 9.02 16.65
N GLU A 44 -14.31 10.26 16.45
CA GLU A 44 -14.84 10.74 15.17
C GLU A 44 -13.78 10.80 14.07
N ALA A 45 -12.53 11.17 14.38
CA ALA A 45 -11.44 11.16 13.41
C ALA A 45 -11.14 9.75 12.88
N GLN A 46 -11.40 8.72 13.68
CA GLN A 46 -11.22 7.32 13.26
C GLN A 46 -12.23 6.89 12.20
N LEU A 47 -13.37 7.60 12.11
CA LEU A 47 -14.46 7.36 11.17
C LEU A 47 -14.23 8.01 9.80
N ILE A 48 -13.10 8.69 9.61
CA ILE A 48 -12.65 9.15 8.31
C ILE A 48 -11.78 8.06 7.70
N THR A 49 -12.31 7.37 6.71
CA THR A 49 -11.59 6.31 6.01
C THR A 49 -11.06 6.84 4.69
N PRO A 50 -9.78 6.62 4.41
CA PRO A 50 -9.30 6.71 3.05
C PRO A 50 -10.05 5.73 2.16
N ARG A 51 -10.13 6.03 0.88
CA ARG A 51 -10.75 5.20 -0.12
C ARG A 51 -9.71 4.85 -1.16
N LYS A 52 -9.47 3.55 -1.32
CA LYS A 52 -8.75 2.98 -2.47
C LYS A 52 -9.71 2.96 -3.67
N HIS A 53 -9.22 3.22 -4.88
CA HIS A 53 -10.03 3.47 -6.07
C HIS A 53 -10.84 2.24 -6.55
N PRO A 54 -12.13 2.37 -6.97
CA PRO A 54 -12.86 1.33 -7.73
C PRO A 54 -12.99 1.60 -9.25
N ASP A 55 -12.78 0.53 -10.03
CA ASP A 55 -13.19 0.18 -11.41
C ASP A 55 -12.47 0.81 -12.64
N ASN A 56 -11.63 0.02 -13.38
CA ASN A 56 -12.01 -0.73 -14.61
C ASN A 56 -10.83 -1.43 -15.36
N PHE A 57 -11.11 -2.65 -15.87
CA PHE A 57 -10.47 -3.43 -16.96
C PHE A 57 -9.25 -4.34 -16.70
N GLN A 58 -9.15 -5.38 -17.55
CA GLN A 58 -8.25 -6.54 -17.43
C GLN A 58 -7.04 -6.46 -18.37
N GLY A 59 -5.86 -6.76 -17.81
CA GLY A 59 -4.64 -7.14 -18.52
C GLY A 59 -3.52 -7.37 -17.51
N VAL A 60 -2.65 -8.37 -17.72
CA VAL A 60 -1.46 -8.54 -16.88
C VAL A 60 -0.23 -8.95 -17.72
N LYS A 61 0.86 -8.16 -17.61
CA LYS A 61 2.26 -8.31 -18.10
C LYS A 61 3.17 -7.43 -17.17
N THR A 62 4.53 -7.61 -17.02
CA THR A 62 5.38 -7.14 -15.86
C THR A 62 6.91 -7.58 -15.79
N ARG A 63 7.87 -6.92 -16.45
CA ARG A 63 9.28 -6.73 -15.98
C ARG A 63 9.41 -5.21 -15.85
N ALA A 64 10.60 -4.64 -16.02
CA ALA A 64 10.87 -3.20 -15.94
C ALA A 64 9.77 -2.30 -16.51
N ILE A 65 9.65 -1.08 -15.94
CA ILE A 65 8.77 -0.01 -16.41
C ILE A 65 8.87 0.10 -17.94
N ASP A 66 7.74 0.16 -18.66
CA ASP A 66 7.74 0.14 -20.13
C ASP A 66 8.51 1.35 -20.68
N PRO A 67 9.67 1.15 -21.34
CA PRO A 67 10.48 2.25 -21.83
C PRO A 67 9.86 2.96 -23.05
N ASN A 68 8.75 2.45 -23.60
CA ASN A 68 8.04 3.06 -24.73
C ASN A 68 6.92 4.00 -24.28
N THR A 69 6.62 4.01 -22.98
CA THR A 69 5.69 4.97 -22.39
C THR A 69 6.48 6.16 -21.86
N ARG A 70 5.89 7.36 -21.96
CA ARG A 70 6.52 8.59 -21.47
C ARG A 70 6.25 8.70 -19.98
N TYR A 71 7.02 8.04 -19.15
CA TYR A 71 6.97 8.21 -17.70
C TYR A 71 7.95 9.27 -17.24
N THR A 72 7.63 9.91 -16.11
CA THR A 72 8.56 10.79 -15.38
C THR A 72 9.85 10.02 -15.07
N PRO A 73 11.03 10.62 -15.31
CA PRO A 73 12.28 10.02 -14.91
C PRO A 73 12.29 9.72 -13.41
N HIS A 74 12.62 8.49 -13.06
CA HIS A 74 12.68 8.01 -11.68
C HIS A 74 14.11 7.89 -11.16
N THR A 75 15.08 8.53 -11.79
CA THR A 75 16.47 8.63 -11.31
C THR A 75 16.99 10.06 -11.49
N GLY A 76 18.08 10.38 -10.81
CA GLY A 76 18.68 11.71 -10.86
C GLY A 76 17.85 12.75 -10.11
N LYS A 77 17.82 13.97 -10.63
CA LYS A 77 17.24 15.14 -9.97
C LYS A 77 16.31 15.94 -10.90
N PRO A 78 15.25 15.32 -11.45
CA PRO A 78 14.35 16.04 -12.35
C PRO A 78 13.64 17.17 -11.59
N HIS A 79 13.34 18.26 -12.31
CA HIS A 79 12.49 19.32 -11.79
C HIS A 79 11.04 19.06 -12.18
N ILE A 80 10.17 18.95 -11.18
CA ILE A 80 8.75 18.66 -11.34
C ILE A 80 7.96 19.96 -11.19
N LEU A 81 7.10 20.27 -12.15
CA LEU A 81 6.25 21.46 -12.10
C LEU A 81 5.12 21.23 -11.10
N VAL A 82 5.06 22.04 -10.04
CA VAL A 82 3.95 22.03 -9.07
C VAL A 82 3.14 23.31 -9.20
N ILE A 83 1.83 23.18 -9.37
CA ILE A 83 0.89 24.29 -9.45
C ILE A 83 -0.09 24.20 -8.28
N LEU A 84 -0.14 25.25 -7.46
CA LEU A 84 -1.17 25.42 -6.44
C LEU A 84 -2.40 26.06 -7.10
N ALA A 85 -3.58 25.45 -6.98
CA ALA A 85 -4.78 25.86 -7.70
C ALA A 85 -5.98 26.07 -6.75
N ASN A 86 -6.41 27.32 -6.65
CA ASN A 86 -7.71 27.67 -6.08
C ASN A 86 -8.82 27.32 -7.06
N PHE A 87 -9.92 26.79 -6.57
CA PHE A 87 -11.17 26.82 -7.33
C PHE A 87 -11.74 28.25 -7.33
N LYS A 88 -12.71 28.51 -8.20
CA LYS A 88 -13.40 29.81 -8.22
C LYS A 88 -14.08 30.11 -6.87
N ASP A 89 -14.72 29.12 -6.28
CA ASP A 89 -15.50 29.19 -5.04
C ASP A 89 -14.77 28.69 -3.78
N VAL A 90 -13.66 27.96 -3.92
CA VAL A 90 -12.89 27.39 -2.80
C VAL A 90 -11.43 27.83 -2.89
N LYS A 91 -10.93 28.49 -1.84
CA LYS A 91 -9.56 29.00 -1.73
C LYS A 91 -8.74 28.18 -0.73
N PHE A 92 -7.42 28.21 -0.89
CA PHE A 92 -6.48 27.58 0.02
C PHE A 92 -6.73 28.02 1.47
N LYS A 93 -6.70 27.07 2.40
CA LYS A 93 -6.78 27.30 3.86
C LYS A 93 -5.43 27.13 4.56
N VAL A 94 -4.46 26.49 3.91
CA VAL A 94 -3.08 26.42 4.41
C VAL A 94 -2.47 27.82 4.38
N LYS A 95 -1.86 28.24 5.49
CA LYS A 95 -1.16 29.53 5.64
C LYS A 95 0.10 29.52 4.80
N GLU A 96 0.41 30.66 4.18
CA GLU A 96 1.60 30.82 3.32
C GLU A 96 1.71 29.67 2.31
N PRO A 97 0.67 29.42 1.49
CA PRO A 97 0.53 28.16 0.76
C PRO A 97 1.72 27.87 -0.15
N LYS A 98 2.33 28.88 -0.76
CA LYS A 98 3.52 28.69 -1.61
C LYS A 98 4.70 28.15 -0.80
N GLU A 99 5.03 28.78 0.32
CA GLU A 99 6.14 28.38 1.19
C GLU A 99 5.83 27.07 1.92
N ALA A 100 4.58 26.86 2.36
CA ALA A 100 4.13 25.63 3.00
C ALA A 100 4.22 24.42 2.08
N PHE A 101 3.80 24.55 0.82
CA PHE A 101 3.93 23.47 -0.15
C PHE A 101 5.36 23.35 -0.69
N TYR A 102 6.15 24.44 -0.73
CA TYR A 102 7.58 24.32 -0.97
C TYR A 102 8.25 23.43 0.08
N ASP A 103 7.99 23.63 1.37
CA ASP A 103 8.54 22.78 2.43
C ASP A 103 7.99 21.35 2.38
N PHE A 104 6.68 21.19 2.12
CA PHE A 104 6.03 19.88 1.95
C PHE A 104 6.72 19.03 0.86
N PHE A 105 7.11 19.65 -0.26
CA PHE A 105 7.76 18.95 -1.36
C PHE A 105 9.29 18.87 -1.22
N ASN A 106 9.96 19.92 -0.73
CA ASN A 106 11.41 20.11 -0.88
C ASN A 106 12.19 20.32 0.43
N ALA A 107 11.57 20.34 1.61
CA ALA A 107 12.32 20.61 2.84
C ALA A 107 13.54 19.67 2.94
N PRO A 108 14.76 20.21 3.14
CA PRO A 108 15.98 19.40 3.15
C PRO A 108 16.18 18.66 4.49
N GLY A 109 15.46 19.09 5.53
CA GLY A 109 15.49 18.55 6.89
C GLY A 109 14.08 18.47 7.47
N ALA A 110 13.96 18.55 8.79
CA ALA A 110 12.65 18.61 9.45
C ALA A 110 11.82 19.78 8.89
N ILE A 111 10.54 19.52 8.59
CA ILE A 111 9.63 20.53 8.05
C ILE A 111 9.28 21.55 9.13
N SER A 112 9.40 22.84 8.79
CA SER A 112 9.00 23.92 9.69
C SER A 112 7.49 23.98 9.81
N ASP A 113 7.00 24.15 11.03
CA ASP A 113 5.59 24.31 11.26
C ASP A 113 5.11 25.74 10.94
N ARG A 114 4.26 25.88 9.93
CA ARG A 114 3.67 27.16 9.49
C ARG A 114 2.28 27.43 10.07
N GLY A 115 1.86 26.63 11.05
CA GLY A 115 0.58 26.78 11.73
C GLY A 115 -0.45 25.73 11.33
N ASN A 116 -0.30 25.09 10.17
CA ASN A 116 -1.18 24.03 9.69
C ASN A 116 -0.61 22.62 9.92
N GLY A 117 0.29 22.42 10.90
CA GLY A 117 0.81 21.09 11.26
C GLY A 117 1.72 20.49 10.19
N ASN A 118 2.47 21.34 9.48
CA ASN A 118 3.39 20.94 8.41
C ASN A 118 4.48 19.98 8.93
N ASN A 119 4.94 20.20 10.16
CA ASN A 119 5.97 19.42 10.84
C ASN A 119 5.51 18.03 11.31
N GLU A 120 4.23 17.68 11.14
CA GLU A 120 3.74 16.33 11.45
C GLU A 120 4.13 15.33 10.36
N ASN A 121 4.42 15.79 9.13
CA ASN A 121 5.01 14.95 8.09
C ASN A 121 6.44 14.59 8.52
N HIS A 122 6.79 13.31 8.47
CA HIS A 122 8.12 12.81 8.86
C HIS A 122 9.24 13.48 8.07
N GLY A 123 8.98 13.80 6.81
CA GLY A 123 9.84 14.56 5.92
C GLY A 123 9.07 15.05 4.71
N SER A 124 9.76 15.72 3.81
CA SER A 124 9.22 16.17 2.53
C SER A 124 9.10 15.03 1.52
N VAL A 125 8.33 15.26 0.46
CA VAL A 125 8.21 14.32 -0.68
C VAL A 125 9.58 13.98 -1.27
N SER A 126 10.44 14.98 -1.47
CA SER A 126 11.82 14.77 -1.94
C SER A 126 12.65 13.93 -0.97
N GLN A 127 12.51 14.13 0.35
CA GLN A 127 13.19 13.30 1.35
C GLN A 127 12.71 11.85 1.37
N TYR A 128 11.40 11.61 1.17
CA TYR A 128 10.86 10.26 1.04
C TYR A 128 11.52 9.55 -0.15
N PHE A 129 11.48 10.14 -1.34
CA PHE A 129 12.06 9.54 -2.54
C PHE A 129 13.58 9.37 -2.43
N LYS A 130 14.29 10.35 -1.85
CA LYS A 130 15.73 10.23 -1.59
C LYS A 130 16.06 9.07 -0.66
N ALA A 131 15.32 8.91 0.42
CA ALA A 131 15.54 7.81 1.35
C ALA A 131 15.20 6.47 0.70
N THR A 132 14.05 6.37 0.04
CA THR A 132 13.56 5.13 -0.58
C THR A 132 14.41 4.67 -1.75
N SER A 133 14.98 5.59 -2.52
CA SER A 133 15.93 5.32 -3.60
C SER A 133 17.38 5.23 -3.15
N ARG A 134 17.67 5.44 -1.85
CA ARG A 134 19.03 5.56 -1.31
C ARG A 134 19.90 6.58 -2.06
N GLY A 135 19.29 7.68 -2.48
CA GLY A 135 19.93 8.78 -3.20
C GLY A 135 20.00 8.62 -4.73
N ALA A 136 19.47 7.54 -5.30
CA ALA A 136 19.39 7.39 -6.75
C ALA A 136 18.36 8.34 -7.39
N PHE A 137 17.39 8.82 -6.62
CA PHE A 137 16.35 9.74 -7.05
C PHE A 137 16.11 10.83 -6.01
N GLU A 138 16.33 12.09 -6.39
CA GLU A 138 16.14 13.29 -5.56
C GLU A 138 15.38 14.36 -6.37
N PRO A 139 14.07 14.17 -6.63
CA PRO A 139 13.28 15.13 -7.40
C PRO A 139 13.24 16.49 -6.69
N VAL A 140 13.21 17.55 -7.49
CA VAL A 140 13.07 18.94 -7.03
C VAL A 140 11.74 19.47 -7.55
N PHE A 141 10.92 20.03 -6.68
CA PHE A 141 9.57 20.48 -7.05
C PHE A 141 9.53 22.00 -7.19
N ASP A 142 9.29 22.49 -8.40
CA ASP A 142 9.19 23.91 -8.69
C ASP A 142 7.75 24.39 -8.45
N VAL A 143 7.52 25.05 -7.31
CA VAL A 143 6.17 25.42 -6.82
C VAL A 143 5.73 26.81 -7.30
N TYR A 144 4.61 26.87 -8.01
CA TYR A 144 3.96 28.08 -8.51
C TYR A 144 2.52 28.24 -8.00
N GLY A 145 2.03 29.48 -8.00
CA GLY A 145 0.69 29.83 -7.52
C GLY A 145 0.64 30.26 -6.05
N PRO A 146 -0.56 30.28 -5.42
CA PRO A 146 -1.84 29.80 -5.97
C PRO A 146 -2.34 30.58 -7.19
N VAL A 147 -2.84 29.87 -8.19
CA VAL A 147 -3.59 30.42 -9.33
C VAL A 147 -5.09 30.20 -9.14
N ASP A 148 -5.94 31.01 -9.78
CA ASP A 148 -7.39 30.87 -9.71
C ASP A 148 -7.96 30.15 -10.93
N LEU A 149 -8.59 29.00 -10.73
CA LEU A 149 -9.28 28.27 -11.79
C LEU A 149 -10.59 28.98 -12.21
N PRO A 150 -11.02 28.85 -13.47
CA PRO A 150 -12.19 29.56 -14.00
C PRO A 150 -13.54 29.00 -13.50
N HIS A 151 -13.57 27.77 -12.98
CA HIS A 151 -14.79 27.09 -12.56
C HIS A 151 -14.83 26.77 -11.06
N ASP A 152 -16.04 26.55 -10.56
CA ASP A 152 -16.28 26.13 -9.18
C ASP A 152 -15.79 24.69 -8.96
N ARG A 153 -15.48 24.31 -7.72
CA ARG A 153 -14.97 22.97 -7.38
C ARG A 153 -15.85 21.84 -7.90
N THR A 154 -17.17 22.02 -7.89
CA THR A 154 -18.17 21.04 -8.36
C THR A 154 -18.03 20.73 -9.86
N TYR A 155 -17.54 21.67 -10.67
CA TYR A 155 -17.30 21.41 -12.10
C TYR A 155 -16.22 20.34 -12.30
N TYR A 156 -15.16 20.40 -11.49
CA TYR A 156 -14.05 19.46 -11.56
C TYR A 156 -14.30 18.19 -10.75
N GLY A 157 -14.93 18.30 -9.57
CA GLY A 157 -15.14 17.19 -8.64
C GLY A 157 -16.47 16.44 -8.79
N GLY A 158 -17.32 16.83 -9.74
CA GLY A 158 -18.60 16.13 -9.96
C GLY A 158 -19.60 16.26 -8.81
N ASN A 159 -20.50 15.29 -8.72
CA ASN A 159 -21.53 15.17 -7.69
C ASN A 159 -21.70 13.74 -7.14
N ASN A 160 -20.94 12.75 -7.64
CA ASN A 160 -21.02 11.38 -7.15
C ASN A 160 -20.14 11.19 -5.91
N ALA A 161 -20.74 10.74 -4.82
CA ALA A 161 -20.03 10.57 -3.56
C ALA A 161 -19.20 9.28 -3.50
N ASP A 162 -19.51 8.28 -4.33
CA ASP A 162 -19.01 6.91 -4.21
C ASP A 162 -18.27 6.43 -5.47
N SER A 163 -18.09 7.30 -6.44
CA SER A 163 -17.28 7.09 -7.65
C SER A 163 -16.77 8.43 -8.15
N ASN A 164 -15.66 8.41 -8.89
CA ASN A 164 -15.09 9.58 -9.57
C ASN A 164 -15.45 9.63 -11.06
N SER A 165 -16.41 8.81 -11.52
CA SER A 165 -16.77 8.68 -12.94
C SER A 165 -17.25 9.98 -13.60
N ASP A 166 -17.69 10.96 -12.80
CA ASP A 166 -18.16 12.28 -13.26
C ASP A 166 -17.18 13.42 -12.93
N GLU A 167 -15.99 13.09 -12.41
CA GLU A 167 -14.92 14.04 -12.17
C GLU A 167 -14.18 14.42 -13.47
N ARG A 168 -13.58 15.61 -13.48
CA ARG A 168 -12.87 16.19 -14.63
C ARG A 168 -11.43 16.58 -14.27
N PRO A 169 -10.58 15.63 -13.85
CA PRO A 169 -9.20 15.91 -13.47
C PRO A 169 -8.40 16.51 -14.65
N HIS A 170 -8.66 16.05 -15.88
CA HIS A 170 -8.04 16.59 -17.09
C HIS A 170 -8.33 18.08 -17.30
N ASP A 171 -9.55 18.54 -17.03
CA ASP A 171 -9.91 19.96 -17.16
C ASP A 171 -9.31 20.79 -16.03
N LEU A 172 -9.23 20.25 -14.81
CA LEU A 172 -8.54 20.88 -13.69
C LEU A 172 -7.07 21.18 -14.03
N VAL A 173 -6.36 20.16 -14.54
CA VAL A 173 -4.95 20.31 -14.92
C VAL A 173 -4.78 21.24 -16.10
N ARG A 174 -5.64 21.16 -17.12
CA ARG A 174 -5.64 22.06 -18.27
C ARG A 174 -5.77 23.52 -17.84
N ASP A 175 -6.72 23.81 -16.96
CA ASP A 175 -6.97 25.16 -16.46
C ASP A 175 -5.84 25.65 -15.56
N ALA A 176 -5.37 24.81 -14.63
CA ALA A 176 -4.25 25.13 -13.73
C ALA A 176 -2.97 25.44 -14.53
N PHE A 177 -2.65 24.59 -15.50
CA PHE A 177 -1.51 24.76 -16.39
C PHE A 177 -1.61 26.05 -17.19
N ASN A 178 -2.76 26.35 -17.80
CA ASN A 178 -2.95 27.58 -18.57
C ASN A 178 -2.82 28.84 -17.72
N GLN A 179 -3.25 28.79 -16.45
CA GLN A 179 -3.09 29.89 -15.52
C GLN A 179 -1.65 30.05 -15.03
N ALA A 180 -0.86 28.98 -14.93
CA ALA A 180 0.49 29.03 -14.35
C ALA A 180 1.62 29.12 -15.39
N LYS A 181 1.43 28.68 -16.63
CA LYS A 181 2.52 28.51 -17.62
C LYS A 181 3.35 29.76 -17.89
N HIS A 182 2.77 30.95 -17.76
CA HIS A 182 3.48 32.22 -17.97
C HIS A 182 4.42 32.60 -16.80
N LEU A 183 4.29 31.92 -15.65
CA LEU A 183 5.14 32.09 -14.48
C LEU A 183 6.43 31.26 -14.58
N VAL A 184 6.45 30.25 -15.45
CA VAL A 184 7.58 29.35 -15.64
C VAL A 184 8.58 30.02 -16.58
N THR A 185 9.75 30.37 -16.05
CA THR A 185 10.80 31.11 -16.78
C THR A 185 11.83 30.21 -17.45
N ASP A 186 11.95 28.97 -17.00
CA ASP A 186 12.87 27.97 -17.54
C ASP A 186 12.11 26.66 -17.64
N ALA A 187 11.68 26.34 -18.86
CA ALA A 187 10.93 25.13 -19.18
C ALA A 187 11.86 23.95 -19.53
N ASP A 188 13.11 24.22 -19.93
CA ASP A 188 14.04 23.16 -20.34
C ASP A 188 14.40 22.27 -19.15
N ARG A 189 14.53 22.83 -17.95
CA ARG A 189 14.76 22.05 -16.72
C ARG A 189 13.63 21.10 -16.33
N LEU A 190 12.42 21.30 -16.86
CA LEU A 190 11.25 20.45 -16.57
C LEU A 190 11.17 19.20 -17.45
N ASP A 191 12.17 18.98 -18.32
CA ASP A 191 12.29 17.86 -19.24
C ASP A 191 13.68 17.22 -19.04
N ALA A 192 13.84 16.45 -17.95
CA ALA A 192 15.15 15.94 -17.56
C ALA A 192 15.69 14.87 -18.52
N ASN A 193 14.81 14.17 -19.25
CA ASN A 193 15.19 13.15 -20.24
C ASN A 193 15.30 13.70 -21.68
N ASN A 194 15.00 14.98 -21.90
CA ASN A 194 15.03 15.69 -23.19
C ASN A 194 14.15 15.08 -24.28
N ASP A 195 12.99 14.53 -23.91
CA ASP A 195 12.06 13.90 -24.85
C ASP A 195 11.06 14.90 -25.49
N GLY A 196 11.12 16.17 -25.07
CA GLY A 196 10.24 17.25 -25.52
C GLY A 196 8.97 17.43 -24.68
N TYR A 197 8.84 16.70 -23.57
CA TYR A 197 7.70 16.74 -22.67
C TYR A 197 8.12 17.20 -21.27
N ILE A 198 7.21 17.87 -20.58
CA ILE A 198 7.36 18.17 -19.16
C ILE A 198 7.21 16.84 -18.41
N ASP A 199 8.20 16.48 -17.59
CA ASP A 199 8.32 15.19 -16.91
C ASP A 199 7.06 14.84 -16.13
N CYS A 200 6.52 15.80 -15.37
CA CYS A 200 5.22 15.75 -14.72
C CYS A 200 4.70 17.15 -14.36
N VAL A 201 3.39 17.36 -14.52
CA VAL A 201 2.65 18.50 -13.94
C VAL A 201 1.89 18.01 -12.72
N TYR A 202 2.34 18.39 -11.52
CA TYR A 202 1.61 18.12 -10.29
C TYR A 202 0.71 19.31 -9.93
N VAL A 203 -0.59 19.09 -9.67
CA VAL A 203 -1.49 20.15 -9.21
C VAL A 203 -1.97 19.88 -7.79
N VAL A 204 -1.69 20.81 -6.87
CA VAL A 204 -2.30 20.82 -5.54
C VAL A 204 -3.54 21.70 -5.59
N TYR A 205 -4.72 21.14 -5.31
CA TYR A 205 -5.97 21.90 -5.34
C TYR A 205 -6.50 22.24 -3.93
N ALA A 206 -7.19 23.37 -3.83
CA ALA A 206 -7.74 23.87 -2.57
C ALA A 206 -8.85 22.97 -1.98
N GLY A 207 -8.83 22.78 -0.67
CA GLY A 207 -9.80 21.97 0.08
C GLY A 207 -9.39 20.51 0.29
N LEU A 208 -10.40 19.67 0.58
CA LEU A 208 -10.25 18.24 0.85
C LEU A 208 -10.34 17.42 -0.44
N GLY A 209 -9.66 16.28 -0.46
CA GLY A 209 -9.71 15.31 -1.56
C GLY A 209 -10.81 14.28 -1.38
N GLN A 210 -11.44 13.87 -2.48
CA GLN A 210 -12.53 12.89 -2.46
C GLN A 210 -12.03 11.53 -1.95
N ASN A 211 -10.83 11.12 -2.35
CA ASN A 211 -10.16 9.90 -1.90
C ASN A 211 -10.04 9.81 -0.38
N TYR A 212 -9.92 10.94 0.33
CA TYR A 212 -9.79 10.94 1.78
C TYR A 212 -10.73 11.94 2.46
N GLY A 213 -11.96 11.49 2.71
CA GLY A 213 -12.93 12.24 3.51
C GLY A 213 -13.50 13.51 2.86
N GLY A 214 -13.19 13.80 1.59
CA GLY A 214 -13.89 14.83 0.82
C GLY A 214 -15.33 14.42 0.49
N GLY A 215 -16.22 15.42 0.40
CA GLY A 215 -17.60 15.21 -0.06
C GLY A 215 -17.68 15.02 -1.58
N ALA A 216 -18.85 14.65 -2.09
CA ALA A 216 -19.13 14.30 -3.49
C ALA A 216 -18.81 15.37 -4.56
N LYS A 217 -18.42 16.57 -4.15
CA LYS A 217 -18.11 17.71 -5.01
C LYS A 217 -16.63 18.07 -4.94
N THR A 218 -15.82 17.18 -4.39
CA THR A 218 -14.37 17.35 -4.25
C THR A 218 -13.69 16.49 -5.32
N VAL A 219 -12.41 16.73 -5.55
CA VAL A 219 -11.67 15.99 -6.59
C VAL A 219 -10.94 14.83 -5.93
N TRP A 220 -10.95 13.67 -6.56
CA TRP A 220 -10.17 12.50 -6.20
C TRP A 220 -8.72 12.70 -6.66
N ALA A 221 -7.76 12.48 -5.75
CA ALA A 221 -6.35 12.51 -6.11
C ALA A 221 -6.05 11.41 -7.13
N CYS A 222 -5.41 11.74 -8.25
CA CYS A 222 -5.16 10.77 -9.31
C CYS A 222 -3.98 11.17 -10.19
N THR A 223 -3.54 10.21 -11.00
CA THR A 223 -2.51 10.38 -12.01
C THR A 223 -2.99 9.85 -13.34
N SER A 224 -2.73 10.60 -14.42
CA SER A 224 -3.12 10.20 -15.77
C SER A 224 -2.25 10.94 -16.80
N THR A 225 -2.56 10.71 -18.07
CA THR A 225 -1.96 11.41 -19.20
C THR A 225 -2.96 12.40 -19.81
N ILE A 226 -2.45 13.52 -20.34
CA ILE A 226 -3.21 14.49 -21.12
C ILE A 226 -2.58 14.64 -22.51
N GLN A 227 -3.37 14.38 -23.54
CA GLN A 227 -2.94 14.51 -24.94
C GLN A 227 -3.48 15.82 -25.52
N ASP A 228 -2.86 16.94 -25.15
CA ASP A 228 -3.24 18.27 -25.64
C ASP A 228 -1.99 19.08 -26.03
N ASN A 229 -1.73 19.16 -27.33
CA ASN A 229 -0.57 19.89 -27.87
C ASN A 229 -0.61 21.40 -27.64
N SER A 230 -1.71 21.97 -27.13
CA SER A 230 -1.79 23.38 -26.74
C SER A 230 -1.20 23.65 -25.35
N LEU A 231 -1.05 22.60 -24.53
CA LEU A 231 -0.46 22.68 -23.20
C LEU A 231 1.07 22.66 -23.29
N LYS A 232 1.63 23.81 -23.66
CA LYS A 232 3.08 23.99 -23.85
C LYS A 232 3.66 25.16 -23.08
N ILE A 233 4.91 25.01 -22.68
CA ILE A 233 5.80 26.08 -22.21
C ILE A 233 7.05 26.04 -23.10
N GLY A 234 7.23 27.07 -23.94
CA GLY A 234 8.25 27.02 -24.98
C GLY A 234 8.02 25.85 -25.96
N ASN A 235 9.01 24.97 -26.09
CA ASN A 235 8.95 23.75 -26.91
C ASN A 235 8.53 22.50 -26.12
N LYS A 236 8.32 22.60 -24.81
CA LYS A 236 7.97 21.46 -23.94
C LYS A 236 6.46 21.30 -23.81
N THR A 237 5.97 20.06 -23.91
CA THR A 237 4.53 19.74 -23.87
C THR A 237 4.17 19.05 -22.56
N ALA A 238 3.08 19.45 -21.88
CA ALA A 238 2.55 18.70 -20.76
C ALA A 238 1.98 17.35 -21.23
N TYR A 239 2.27 16.27 -20.50
CA TYR A 239 1.74 14.94 -20.79
C TYR A 239 1.31 14.19 -19.54
N ASN A 240 2.22 13.85 -18.63
CA ASN A 240 1.82 13.25 -17.35
C ASN A 240 1.38 14.32 -16.37
N PHE A 241 0.36 14.01 -15.60
CA PHE A 241 -0.04 14.83 -14.48
C PHE A 241 -0.44 13.99 -13.28
N SER A 242 -0.22 14.54 -12.09
CA SER A 242 -0.74 14.04 -10.83
C SER A 242 -1.48 15.17 -10.12
N ILE A 243 -2.52 14.86 -9.35
CA ILE A 243 -3.26 15.86 -8.57
C ILE A 243 -3.49 15.41 -7.14
N GLY A 244 -3.51 16.35 -6.21
CA GLY A 244 -3.79 16.07 -4.80
C GLY A 244 -4.36 17.26 -4.04
N ALA A 245 -5.01 16.98 -2.91
CA ALA A 245 -5.66 18.00 -2.09
C ALA A 245 -4.68 18.71 -1.15
N GLU A 246 -4.99 19.96 -0.78
CA GLU A 246 -4.18 20.71 0.18
C GLU A 246 -4.39 20.26 1.65
N LEU A 247 -5.60 19.75 2.00
CA LEU A 247 -6.02 19.54 3.39
C LEU A 247 -6.15 18.07 3.78
N TYR A 248 -5.82 17.80 5.04
CA TYR A 248 -6.08 16.52 5.70
C TYR A 248 -7.44 16.50 6.42
N PRO A 249 -8.28 15.46 6.24
CA PRO A 249 -9.68 15.45 6.71
C PRO A 249 -9.88 15.15 8.19
N ALA A 250 -8.89 14.60 8.90
CA ALA A 250 -9.10 14.08 10.27
C ALA A 250 -8.30 14.84 11.35
N TYR A 251 -7.73 16.00 11.02
CA TYR A 251 -6.84 16.73 11.91
C TYR A 251 -7.18 18.22 11.90
N ILE A 252 -7.94 18.64 12.91
CA ILE A 252 -7.88 20.01 13.42
C ILE A 252 -6.71 20.10 14.39
N ARG A 253 -5.87 21.11 14.21
CA ARG A 253 -4.76 21.34 15.12
C ARG A 253 -5.25 21.95 16.44
N LYS A 254 -5.38 21.12 17.48
CA LYS A 254 -5.56 21.62 18.86
C LYS A 254 -4.24 22.22 19.36
N ARG A 255 -4.15 23.55 19.46
CA ARG A 255 -3.10 24.23 20.24
C ARG A 255 -3.58 24.47 21.68
N ILE A 256 -2.70 25.09 22.49
CA ILE A 256 -2.83 25.43 23.92
C ILE A 256 -4.21 26.02 24.31
N ASN A 257 -4.96 26.58 23.37
CA ASN A 257 -6.36 26.97 23.55
C ASN A 257 -7.26 26.02 22.74
N GLU A 258 -8.21 25.36 23.43
CA GLU A 258 -9.13 24.35 22.87
C GLU A 258 -10.05 24.83 21.73
N GLN A 259 -9.91 26.11 21.33
CA GLN A 259 -10.75 26.81 20.36
C GLN A 259 -10.09 26.98 18.98
N ASP A 260 -8.79 26.66 18.82
CA ASP A 260 -8.13 26.73 17.50
C ASP A 260 -8.65 25.58 16.60
N LYS A 261 -9.48 25.95 15.60
CA LYS A 261 -10.08 25.04 14.62
C LYS A 261 -9.35 25.05 13.28
N THR A 262 -8.03 25.32 13.27
CA THR A 262 -7.25 25.37 12.03
C THR A 262 -7.09 23.98 11.40
N MET A 263 -7.40 23.88 10.11
CA MET A 263 -7.22 22.66 9.30
C MET A 263 -5.74 22.34 9.12
N GLN A 264 -5.40 21.05 9.14
CA GLN A 264 -4.04 20.61 8.83
C GLN A 264 -3.80 20.53 7.33
N ILE A 265 -2.57 20.81 6.92
CA ILE A 265 -2.05 20.45 5.59
C ILE A 265 -2.12 18.92 5.41
N ASN A 266 -2.29 18.49 4.17
CA ASN A 266 -2.34 17.07 3.81
C ASN A 266 -1.07 16.31 4.25
N SER A 267 -1.19 14.98 4.32
CA SER A 267 -0.05 14.09 4.52
C SER A 267 0.66 13.82 3.18
N ILE A 268 1.95 13.48 3.20
CA ILE A 268 2.72 13.26 1.97
C ILE A 268 2.40 11.93 1.28
N GLY A 269 1.76 10.97 1.95
CA GLY A 269 1.59 9.60 1.45
C GLY A 269 0.87 9.51 0.12
N VAL A 270 -0.32 10.13 -0.01
CA VAL A 270 -1.08 10.18 -1.27
C VAL A 270 -0.27 10.89 -2.36
N THR A 271 0.43 11.98 -2.03
CA THR A 271 1.29 12.65 -3.01
C THR A 271 2.41 11.75 -3.51
N CYS A 272 3.03 10.97 -2.63
CA CYS A 272 4.05 10.01 -3.01
C CYS A 272 3.45 8.90 -3.88
N HIS A 273 2.29 8.37 -3.52
CA HIS A 273 1.57 7.33 -4.29
C HIS A 273 1.25 7.82 -5.71
N GLU A 274 0.59 8.97 -5.84
CA GLU A 274 0.22 9.52 -7.13
C GLU A 274 1.44 9.84 -8.01
N PHE A 275 2.47 10.46 -7.42
CA PHE A 275 3.69 10.75 -8.18
C PHE A 275 4.42 9.46 -8.61
N SER A 276 4.21 8.34 -7.92
CA SER A 276 4.77 7.03 -8.31
C SER A 276 4.13 6.45 -9.57
N HIS A 277 2.83 6.72 -9.82
CA HIS A 277 2.19 6.40 -11.10
C HIS A 277 2.80 7.19 -12.26
N ALA A 278 3.15 8.47 -12.03
CA ALA A 278 3.79 9.28 -13.06
C ALA A 278 5.15 8.70 -13.46
N MET A 279 5.81 7.98 -12.54
CA MET A 279 7.03 7.22 -12.77
C MET A 279 6.80 5.78 -13.29
N GLY A 280 5.54 5.34 -13.36
CA GLY A 280 5.13 4.10 -14.03
C GLY A 280 4.69 2.94 -13.13
N LEU A 281 4.70 3.07 -11.80
CA LEU A 281 4.17 1.99 -10.94
C LEU A 281 2.65 1.91 -11.02
N PRO A 282 2.07 0.69 -11.03
CA PRO A 282 0.64 0.49 -10.95
C PRO A 282 0.14 0.56 -9.52
N ASP A 283 -1.17 0.69 -9.38
CA ASP A 283 -1.87 0.30 -8.15
C ASP A 283 -1.65 -1.19 -7.90
N ILE A 284 -1.17 -1.53 -6.71
CA ILE A 284 -1.04 -2.92 -6.27
C ILE A 284 -2.34 -3.40 -5.63
N TYR A 285 -3.14 -2.54 -4.99
CA TYR A 285 -4.43 -2.94 -4.43
C TYR A 285 -5.41 -3.40 -5.54
N PRO A 286 -6.35 -4.33 -5.24
CA PRO A 286 -7.39 -4.68 -6.18
C PRO A 286 -8.26 -3.45 -6.48
N THR A 287 -8.50 -3.16 -7.75
CA THR A 287 -9.37 -2.07 -8.19
C THR A 287 -10.77 -2.54 -8.56
N THR A 288 -11.05 -3.85 -8.52
CA THR A 288 -12.35 -4.43 -8.88
C THR A 288 -13.03 -5.09 -7.69
N SER A 289 -14.33 -4.83 -7.52
CA SER A 289 -15.11 -5.32 -6.37
C SER A 289 -15.11 -6.84 -6.19
N GLY A 290 -14.99 -7.60 -7.28
CA GLY A 290 -14.87 -9.06 -7.22
C GLY A 290 -13.59 -9.56 -6.55
N ALA A 291 -12.55 -8.72 -6.51
CA ALA A 291 -11.26 -9.00 -5.87
C ALA A 291 -11.13 -8.38 -4.48
N TYR A 292 -12.19 -7.80 -3.91
CA TYR A 292 -12.20 -7.31 -2.52
C TYR A 292 -12.35 -8.47 -1.54
N VAL A 293 -11.30 -9.28 -1.41
CA VAL A 293 -11.25 -10.48 -0.57
C VAL A 293 -9.98 -10.48 0.27
N HIS A 294 -10.00 -11.19 1.40
CA HIS A 294 -8.80 -11.40 2.22
C HIS A 294 -7.66 -12.05 1.42
N ASN A 295 -6.42 -11.81 1.84
CA ASN A 295 -5.21 -12.40 1.25
C ASN A 295 -4.96 -12.03 -0.22
N GLN A 296 -5.49 -10.90 -0.68
CA GLN A 296 -5.45 -10.50 -2.10
C GLN A 296 -4.48 -9.34 -2.38
N GLU A 297 -3.89 -8.72 -1.37
CA GLU A 297 -3.20 -7.43 -1.52
C GLU A 297 -2.04 -7.26 -0.52
N MET A 298 -1.33 -6.13 -0.58
CA MET A 298 -0.22 -5.76 0.30
C MET A 298 -0.66 -4.93 1.52
N GLU A 299 -1.86 -4.34 1.48
CA GLU A 299 -2.38 -3.47 2.53
C GLU A 299 -1.38 -2.35 2.90
N PHE A 300 -1.12 -2.13 4.20
CA PHE A 300 -0.24 -1.05 4.65
C PHE A 300 1.26 -1.37 4.47
N TRP A 301 1.60 -2.51 3.87
CA TRP A 301 2.99 -2.94 3.68
C TRP A 301 3.62 -2.43 2.38
N ASP A 302 2.88 -1.70 1.55
CA ASP A 302 3.35 -1.17 0.27
C ASP A 302 2.74 0.22 0.00
N LEU A 303 3.55 1.20 -0.43
CA LEU A 303 3.06 2.53 -0.82
C LEU A 303 2.02 2.44 -1.94
N MET A 304 2.25 1.58 -2.93
CA MET A 304 1.36 1.41 -4.08
C MET A 304 0.11 0.58 -3.76
N ASP A 305 -0.04 0.21 -2.49
CA ASP A 305 -1.26 -0.35 -1.91
C ASP A 305 -1.89 0.64 -0.89
N GLY A 306 -2.12 0.24 0.36
CA GLY A 306 -2.65 1.08 1.43
C GLY A 306 -1.58 1.81 2.23
N GLY A 307 -0.29 1.58 1.93
CA GLY A 307 0.85 2.19 2.62
C GLY A 307 0.93 3.71 2.46
N GLU A 308 0.25 4.29 1.48
CA GLU A 308 0.01 5.74 1.38
C GLU A 308 -0.73 6.33 2.59
N TYR A 309 -1.44 5.50 3.36
CA TYR A 309 -2.11 5.88 4.61
C TYR A 309 -1.46 5.30 5.86
N ALA A 310 -0.36 4.56 5.73
CA ALA A 310 0.42 4.09 6.88
C ALA A 310 0.98 5.27 7.68
N GLY A 311 1.32 5.04 8.95
CA GLY A 311 1.92 6.07 9.80
C GLY A 311 1.08 7.35 9.95
N LYS A 312 0.11 7.31 10.88
CA LYS A 312 -0.78 8.43 11.21
C LYS A 312 -1.64 8.94 10.04
N GLY A 313 -1.90 8.11 9.02
CA GLY A 313 -2.70 8.50 7.84
C GLY A 313 -1.87 9.05 6.69
N GLY A 314 -0.64 8.55 6.51
CA GLY A 314 0.25 8.93 5.42
C GLY A 314 1.28 10.01 5.77
N PHE A 315 1.38 10.41 7.03
CA PHE A 315 2.42 11.35 7.49
C PHE A 315 3.79 10.65 7.59
N ILE A 316 3.78 9.32 7.73
CA ILE A 316 4.93 8.43 7.59
C ILE A 316 4.51 7.29 6.65
N PRO A 317 4.43 7.55 5.34
CA PRO A 317 3.97 6.55 4.38
C PRO A 317 4.97 5.39 4.29
N MET A 318 4.47 4.21 3.97
CA MET A 318 5.28 3.00 3.85
C MET A 318 6.32 3.15 2.72
N PRO A 319 7.58 2.72 2.90
CA PRO A 319 8.55 2.65 1.81
C PRO A 319 8.14 1.64 0.73
N TYR A 320 8.67 1.82 -0.48
CA TYR A 320 8.57 0.81 -1.54
C TYR A 320 9.12 -0.54 -1.09
N THR A 321 8.50 -1.59 -1.60
CA THR A 321 9.01 -2.95 -1.60
C THR A 321 10.27 -3.07 -2.47
N ALA A 322 11.01 -4.15 -2.28
CA ALA A 322 12.18 -4.46 -3.09
C ALA A 322 11.86 -4.71 -4.57
N TRP A 323 10.64 -5.12 -4.89
CA TRP A 323 10.21 -5.32 -6.27
C TRP A 323 10.12 -3.98 -6.99
N GLU A 324 9.47 -2.98 -6.40
CA GLU A 324 9.29 -1.65 -6.99
C GLU A 324 10.62 -0.91 -7.09
N LYS A 325 11.48 -1.00 -6.06
CA LYS A 325 12.86 -0.46 -6.10
C LYS A 325 13.62 -1.01 -7.31
N LYS A 326 13.48 -2.31 -7.60
CA LYS A 326 14.09 -2.92 -8.79
C LYS A 326 13.49 -2.39 -10.10
N GLN A 327 12.17 -2.18 -10.17
CA GLN A 327 11.55 -1.63 -11.39
C GLN A 327 12.00 -0.20 -11.68
N MET A 328 12.24 0.58 -10.62
CA MET A 328 12.73 1.97 -10.68
C MET A 328 14.23 2.11 -10.93
N ASP A 329 14.95 1.00 -11.11
CA ASP A 329 16.41 0.96 -11.18
C ASP A 329 17.08 1.59 -9.94
N TRP A 330 16.47 1.42 -8.77
CA TRP A 330 17.01 1.89 -7.50
C TRP A 330 17.89 0.83 -6.83
N PRO A 331 18.93 1.23 -6.07
CA PRO A 331 19.80 0.31 -5.35
C PRO A 331 19.06 -0.61 -4.37
N VAL A 332 18.96 -1.90 -4.73
CA VAL A 332 18.41 -2.96 -3.89
C VAL A 332 19.23 -4.25 -4.04
N ASP A 333 19.59 -4.90 -2.93
CA ASP A 333 20.39 -6.12 -2.91
C ASP A 333 19.49 -7.35 -2.76
N ILE A 334 19.01 -7.89 -3.89
CA ILE A 334 18.16 -9.09 -3.91
C ILE A 334 19.05 -10.32 -4.15
N ARG A 335 19.07 -11.24 -3.18
CA ARG A 335 19.86 -12.49 -3.23
C ARG A 335 18.97 -13.73 -3.23
N SER A 336 19.18 -14.59 -4.21
CA SER A 336 18.48 -15.88 -4.28
C SER A 336 18.94 -16.82 -3.16
N LEU A 337 17.98 -17.45 -2.48
CA LEU A 337 18.22 -18.54 -1.54
C LEU A 337 18.25 -19.87 -2.30
N THR A 338 19.42 -20.49 -2.42
CA THR A 338 19.60 -21.73 -3.20
C THR A 338 20.14 -22.90 -2.39
N ALA A 339 20.87 -22.64 -1.30
CA ALA A 339 21.47 -23.66 -0.45
C ALA A 339 21.02 -23.49 1.00
N GLU A 340 20.84 -24.60 1.71
CA GLU A 340 20.46 -24.59 3.12
C GLU A 340 21.45 -23.80 3.97
N GLY A 341 20.94 -23.05 4.95
CA GLY A 341 21.79 -22.24 5.80
C GLY A 341 21.02 -21.39 6.79
N ASN A 342 21.73 -20.88 7.78
CA ASN A 342 21.20 -19.86 8.68
C ASN A 342 21.42 -18.49 8.05
N ILE A 343 20.36 -17.71 8.02
CA ILE A 343 20.30 -16.37 7.44
C ILE A 343 20.10 -15.36 8.57
N THR A 344 20.68 -14.19 8.37
CA THR A 344 20.61 -13.05 9.28
C THR A 344 20.39 -11.78 8.45
N MET A 345 19.42 -10.98 8.87
CA MET A 345 19.07 -9.69 8.28
C MET A 345 19.04 -8.65 9.40
N ASP A 346 20.00 -7.73 9.41
CA ASP A 346 20.19 -6.70 10.43
C ASP A 346 19.65 -5.33 10.02
N LYS A 347 19.29 -5.17 8.74
CA LYS A 347 18.81 -3.91 8.16
C LYS A 347 17.59 -4.14 7.29
N THR A 348 16.79 -3.08 7.16
CA THR A 348 15.69 -3.03 6.19
C THR A 348 16.24 -2.87 4.77
N ALA A 349 15.45 -3.16 3.74
CA ALA A 349 15.83 -2.90 2.35
C ALA A 349 16.12 -1.40 2.12
N ASN A 350 15.37 -0.54 2.80
CA ASN A 350 15.53 0.91 2.73
C ASN A 350 16.89 1.40 3.25
N ASP A 351 17.44 0.70 4.23
CA ASP A 351 18.76 0.97 4.81
C ASP A 351 19.91 0.22 4.11
N GLY A 352 19.62 -0.38 2.94
CA GLY A 352 20.57 -1.16 2.15
C GLY A 352 20.82 -2.58 2.68
N GLY A 353 19.90 -3.11 3.48
CA GLY A 353 19.89 -4.52 3.87
C GLY A 353 19.63 -5.46 2.69
N VAL A 354 20.05 -6.71 2.85
CA VAL A 354 19.82 -7.77 1.87
C VAL A 354 18.34 -8.18 1.90
N VAL A 355 17.75 -8.31 0.73
CA VAL A 355 16.43 -8.92 0.51
C VAL A 355 16.64 -10.30 -0.05
N TYR A 356 15.99 -11.30 0.52
CA TYR A 356 16.14 -12.68 0.05
C TYR A 356 15.01 -13.09 -0.89
N LYS A 357 15.35 -13.84 -1.94
CA LYS A 357 14.41 -14.33 -2.95
C LYS A 357 14.32 -15.85 -2.92
N ILE A 358 13.09 -16.38 -2.84
CA ILE A 358 12.78 -17.79 -3.10
C ILE A 358 12.11 -17.84 -4.48
N ALA A 359 12.79 -18.39 -5.47
CA ALA A 359 12.28 -18.44 -6.85
C ALA A 359 11.58 -19.76 -7.17
N ASN A 360 10.54 -19.70 -7.99
CA ASN A 360 10.04 -20.89 -8.65
C ASN A 360 11.11 -21.35 -9.68
N PRO A 361 11.65 -22.57 -9.54
CA PRO A 361 12.78 -23.06 -10.34
C PRO A 361 12.45 -23.25 -11.82
N ASN A 362 11.17 -23.44 -12.17
CA ASN A 362 10.72 -23.61 -13.56
C ASN A 362 10.13 -22.33 -14.16
N HIS A 363 9.85 -21.33 -13.32
CA HIS A 363 9.14 -20.09 -13.68
C HIS A 363 9.74 -18.93 -12.89
N ALA A 364 10.88 -18.40 -13.33
CA ALA A 364 11.66 -17.40 -12.59
C ALA A 364 10.92 -16.07 -12.32
N GLU A 365 9.85 -15.83 -13.08
CA GLU A 365 8.89 -14.75 -12.93
C GLU A 365 8.00 -14.92 -11.69
N GLU A 366 7.86 -16.12 -11.16
CA GLU A 366 7.12 -16.39 -9.93
C GLU A 366 8.07 -16.60 -8.74
N TYR A 367 7.94 -15.80 -7.69
CA TYR A 367 8.83 -15.88 -6.54
C TYR A 367 8.24 -15.27 -5.26
N PHE A 368 8.96 -15.44 -4.16
CA PHE A 368 8.73 -14.74 -2.91
C PHE A 368 9.93 -13.83 -2.61
N LEU A 369 9.64 -12.67 -2.04
CA LEU A 369 10.64 -11.78 -1.47
C LEU A 369 10.48 -11.74 0.05
N LEU A 370 11.62 -11.71 0.73
CA LEU A 370 11.76 -11.75 2.18
C LEU A 370 12.49 -10.49 2.62
N GLU A 371 11.79 -9.60 3.32
CA GLU A 371 12.29 -8.31 3.79
C GLU A 371 12.28 -8.22 5.31
N ASN A 372 13.33 -7.63 5.89
CA ASN A 372 13.32 -7.26 7.29
C ASN A 372 12.62 -5.90 7.45
N ILE A 373 11.55 -5.86 8.24
CA ILE A 373 10.88 -4.63 8.62
C ILE A 373 11.26 -4.30 10.07
N ASN A 374 11.79 -3.09 10.26
CA ASN A 374 12.06 -2.52 11.57
C ASN A 374 11.39 -1.15 11.65
N GLN A 375 10.72 -0.83 12.76
CA GLN A 375 9.91 0.39 12.91
C GLN A 375 10.77 1.63 13.19
N THR A 376 11.66 1.95 12.24
CA THR A 376 12.61 3.06 12.32
C THR A 376 12.60 3.88 11.03
N GLY A 377 12.82 5.18 11.12
CA GLY A 377 12.80 6.08 9.96
C GLY A 377 11.44 6.01 9.23
N TRP A 378 11.46 5.82 7.92
CA TRP A 378 10.23 5.72 7.12
C TRP A 378 9.38 4.46 7.40
N TYR A 379 9.93 3.44 8.07
CA TYR A 379 9.15 2.30 8.54
C TYR A 379 8.55 2.50 9.93
N GLU A 380 8.73 3.65 10.59
CA GLU A 380 8.09 3.95 11.89
C GLU A 380 6.56 3.84 11.81
N GLY A 381 5.98 4.06 10.62
CA GLY A 381 4.56 3.89 10.33
C GLY A 381 4.09 2.44 10.12
N ALA A 382 5.00 1.46 10.03
CA ALA A 382 4.66 0.06 9.78
C ALA A 382 3.89 -0.55 10.96
N SER A 383 2.98 -1.49 10.67
CA SER A 383 2.10 -2.08 11.69
C SER A 383 2.83 -2.90 12.75
N ASN A 384 3.95 -3.55 12.38
CA ASN A 384 4.79 -4.34 13.28
C ASN A 384 6.21 -4.49 12.69
N LYS A 385 7.17 -4.95 13.49
CA LYS A 385 8.50 -5.37 13.03
C LYS A 385 8.59 -6.89 12.86
N GLY A 386 9.37 -7.35 11.89
CA GLY A 386 9.46 -8.78 11.57
C GLY A 386 9.99 -9.05 10.17
N LEU A 387 9.97 -10.31 9.78
CA LEU A 387 10.19 -10.75 8.42
C LEU A 387 8.88 -10.63 7.64
N LEU A 388 8.79 -9.64 6.75
CA LEU A 388 7.72 -9.59 5.76
C LEU A 388 8.05 -10.55 4.63
N VAL A 389 7.14 -11.46 4.34
CA VAL A 389 7.21 -12.35 3.17
C VAL A 389 6.05 -12.00 2.27
N TYR A 390 6.32 -11.80 0.99
CA TYR A 390 5.27 -11.52 0.02
C TYR A 390 5.54 -12.24 -1.31
N LYS A 391 4.46 -12.62 -1.96
CA LYS A 391 4.46 -13.24 -3.27
C LYS A 391 4.66 -12.16 -4.32
N VAL A 392 5.42 -12.48 -5.36
CA VAL A 392 5.54 -11.70 -6.57
C VAL A 392 5.36 -12.61 -7.77
N LEU A 393 4.48 -12.21 -8.66
CA LEU A 393 4.42 -12.66 -10.04
C LEU A 393 4.93 -11.48 -10.88
N ASP A 394 6.21 -11.56 -11.26
CA ASP A 394 6.74 -10.81 -12.40
C ASP A 394 6.08 -11.38 -13.67
N TYR A 395 5.97 -10.56 -14.70
CA TYR A 395 5.63 -10.90 -16.07
C TYR A 395 6.65 -10.25 -17.09
N ASP A 396 6.34 -9.47 -18.16
CA ASP A 396 7.33 -8.81 -19.09
C ASP A 396 7.51 -7.25 -19.16
N LYS A 397 6.50 -6.38 -18.94
CA LYS A 397 6.69 -4.92 -18.76
C LYS A 397 5.68 -4.32 -17.78
N VAL A 398 6.09 -3.35 -16.95
CA VAL A 398 5.22 -2.67 -15.96
C VAL A 398 4.71 -1.33 -16.51
N ASN A 399 3.44 -1.04 -16.30
CA ASN A 399 2.79 0.23 -16.61
C ASN A 399 1.90 0.67 -15.44
N MET A 400 1.68 1.98 -15.29
CA MET A 400 0.81 2.54 -14.24
C MET A 400 -0.65 2.05 -14.29
N TYR A 401 -1.09 1.52 -15.43
CA TYR A 401 -2.44 0.99 -15.64
C TYR A 401 -2.52 -0.54 -15.50
N ASP A 402 -1.45 -1.21 -15.03
CA ASP A 402 -1.50 -2.62 -14.69
C ASP A 402 -2.29 -2.83 -13.38
N HIS A 403 -2.87 -4.02 -13.21
CA HIS A 403 -3.67 -4.34 -12.03
C HIS A 403 -3.36 -5.77 -11.51
N PRO A 404 -2.20 -5.97 -10.86
CA PRO A 404 -1.69 -7.30 -10.52
C PRO A 404 -2.64 -8.09 -9.62
N ASN A 405 -3.47 -7.43 -8.81
CA ASN A 405 -4.33 -8.09 -7.83
C ASN A 405 -5.81 -8.15 -8.21
N ASN A 406 -6.19 -7.84 -9.45
CA ASN A 406 -7.59 -7.89 -9.90
C ASN A 406 -8.15 -9.30 -10.15
N THR A 407 -7.33 -10.36 -10.08
CA THR A 407 -7.83 -11.75 -10.20
C THR A 407 -8.08 -12.34 -8.81
N PRO A 408 -9.34 -12.56 -8.40
CA PRO A 408 -9.65 -13.05 -7.06
C PRO A 408 -9.02 -14.42 -6.78
N GLY A 409 -8.38 -14.57 -5.62
CA GLY A 409 -7.67 -15.79 -5.22
C GLY A 409 -6.40 -16.06 -6.03
N LYS A 410 -5.94 -15.11 -6.84
CA LYS A 410 -4.71 -15.18 -7.63
C LYS A 410 -3.99 -13.82 -7.67
N PRO A 411 -3.62 -13.23 -6.51
CA PRO A 411 -2.87 -11.98 -6.49
C PRO A 411 -1.51 -12.08 -7.19
N GLY A 412 -1.16 -11.08 -7.98
CA GLY A 412 0.17 -10.92 -8.55
C GLY A 412 1.18 -10.46 -7.51
N MET A 413 0.76 -9.70 -6.49
CA MET A 413 1.63 -9.25 -5.41
C MET A 413 0.86 -9.14 -4.10
N ALA A 414 1.10 -10.04 -3.15
CA ALA A 414 0.38 -10.05 -1.87
C ALA A 414 1.20 -10.63 -0.75
N VAL A 415 0.89 -10.20 0.48
CA VAL A 415 1.50 -10.72 1.70
C VAL A 415 1.30 -12.23 1.81
N VAL A 416 2.32 -12.92 2.32
CA VAL A 416 2.24 -14.29 2.85
C VAL A 416 2.09 -14.15 4.37
N PRO A 417 0.86 -14.11 4.92
CA PRO A 417 0.64 -13.64 6.28
C PRO A 417 0.99 -14.70 7.31
N ALA A 418 1.85 -14.38 8.26
CA ALA A 418 2.30 -15.35 9.26
C ALA A 418 1.14 -15.91 10.12
N ASP A 419 0.09 -15.11 10.35
CA ASP A 419 -1.12 -15.47 11.09
C ASP A 419 -2.26 -16.04 10.22
N GLU A 420 -1.95 -16.47 9.00
CA GLU A 420 -2.88 -17.09 8.03
C GLU A 420 -3.98 -16.15 7.49
N LEU A 421 -3.89 -14.85 7.76
CA LEU A 421 -4.84 -13.86 7.28
C LEU A 421 -4.11 -12.58 6.94
N CYS A 422 -4.34 -12.00 5.77
CA CYS A 422 -4.10 -10.59 5.50
C CYS A 422 -5.48 -10.00 5.32
N PHE A 423 -5.98 -9.28 6.33
CA PHE A 423 -7.34 -8.79 6.36
C PHE A 423 -7.48 -7.65 5.36
N SER A 424 -8.47 -7.73 4.46
CA SER A 424 -8.65 -6.70 3.45
C SER A 424 -9.40 -5.51 4.03
N SER A 425 -8.87 -4.31 3.86
CA SER A 425 -9.49 -3.05 4.29
C SER A 425 -10.87 -2.82 3.66
N TYR A 426 -11.14 -3.42 2.50
CA TYR A 426 -12.46 -3.40 1.84
C TYR A 426 -13.52 -4.20 2.61
N LEU A 427 -13.11 -5.17 3.43
CA LEU A 427 -13.99 -6.07 4.18
C LEU A 427 -14.22 -5.65 5.63
N ILE A 428 -13.69 -4.50 6.06
CA ILE A 428 -13.97 -3.95 7.39
C ILE A 428 -15.48 -3.72 7.48
N GLN A 429 -16.12 -4.37 8.46
CA GLN A 429 -17.55 -4.23 8.66
C GLN A 429 -17.91 -2.79 9.00
N ARG A 430 -19.03 -2.32 8.47
CA ARG A 430 -19.51 -0.96 8.65
C ARG A 430 -20.88 -0.97 9.30
N HIS A 431 -20.97 -0.36 10.47
CA HIS A 431 -22.22 -0.25 11.24
C HIS A 431 -22.91 1.09 11.01
N GLY A 432 -24.19 1.06 10.66
CA GLY A 432 -25.03 2.22 10.37
C GLY A 432 -25.53 2.92 11.64
N LYS A 433 -25.98 4.18 11.54
CA LYS A 433 -26.49 4.92 12.73
C LYS A 433 -27.78 4.35 13.32
N ASP A 434 -28.49 3.56 12.54
CA ASP A 434 -29.66 2.76 12.93
C ASP A 434 -29.30 1.64 13.92
N GLU A 435 -28.01 1.28 14.01
CA GLU A 435 -27.50 0.35 15.01
C GLU A 435 -27.10 1.09 16.31
N ALA A 436 -27.55 0.55 17.44
CA ALA A 436 -27.10 1.02 18.74
C ALA A 436 -25.58 0.86 18.86
N ASN A 437 -24.90 1.86 19.44
CA ASN A 437 -23.44 1.86 19.63
C ASN A 437 -22.58 1.78 18.35
N HIS A 438 -23.15 2.05 17.16
CA HIS A 438 -22.42 1.98 15.88
C HIS A 438 -21.05 2.68 15.89
N SER A 439 -20.90 3.83 16.58
CA SER A 439 -19.62 4.54 16.62
C SER A 439 -18.53 3.75 17.33
N GLU A 440 -18.85 3.04 18.41
CA GLU A 440 -17.89 2.20 19.13
C GLU A 440 -17.63 0.90 18.35
N LEU A 441 -18.66 0.33 17.72
CA LEU A 441 -18.51 -0.85 16.85
C LEU A 441 -17.55 -0.57 15.69
N ASN A 442 -17.74 0.52 14.95
CA ASN A 442 -16.83 0.87 13.84
C ASN A 442 -15.40 1.17 14.30
N LYS A 443 -15.23 1.70 15.51
CA LYS A 443 -13.91 1.86 16.14
C LYS A 443 -13.28 0.51 16.46
N GLN A 444 -14.07 -0.44 16.98
CA GLN A 444 -13.63 -1.80 17.23
C GLN A 444 -13.25 -2.52 15.94
N GLU A 445 -14.04 -2.39 14.87
CA GLU A 445 -13.72 -2.96 13.54
C GLU A 445 -12.38 -2.44 13.00
N LYS A 446 -12.13 -1.12 13.11
CA LYS A 446 -10.85 -0.55 12.73
C LYS A 446 -9.70 -1.05 13.62
N GLN A 447 -9.91 -1.16 14.93
CA GLN A 447 -8.90 -1.72 15.83
C GLN A 447 -8.62 -3.19 15.53
N ASN A 448 -9.63 -3.97 15.18
CA ASN A 448 -9.49 -5.36 14.76
C ASN A 448 -8.62 -5.45 13.50
N TYR A 449 -8.92 -4.65 12.47
CA TYR A 449 -8.09 -4.55 11.27
C TYR A 449 -6.64 -4.16 11.59
N MET A 450 -6.44 -3.08 12.36
CA MET A 450 -5.08 -2.63 12.73
C MET A 450 -4.33 -3.64 13.61
N ASN A 451 -5.02 -4.44 14.41
CA ASN A 451 -4.41 -5.50 15.20
C ASN A 451 -4.10 -6.73 14.36
N GLN A 452 -4.95 -7.04 13.37
CA GLN A 452 -4.73 -8.13 12.44
C GLN A 452 -3.48 -7.85 11.59
N LEU A 453 -3.32 -6.65 11.02
CA LEU A 453 -2.11 -6.28 10.26
C LEU A 453 -0.80 -6.56 11.02
N LYS A 454 -0.80 -6.56 12.36
CA LYS A 454 0.42 -6.85 13.15
C LYS A 454 0.85 -8.32 13.06
N GLY A 455 -0.07 -9.21 12.71
CA GLY A 455 0.15 -10.64 12.57
C GLY A 455 0.78 -11.03 11.23
N ASP A 456 0.76 -10.15 10.23
CA ASP A 456 1.18 -10.44 8.86
C ASP A 456 2.67 -10.83 8.73
N VAL A 457 3.56 -10.21 9.51
CA VAL A 457 5.01 -10.47 9.50
C VAL A 457 5.39 -11.68 10.35
N PHE A 458 6.47 -12.39 10.03
CA PHE A 458 6.99 -13.48 10.86
C PHE A 458 7.99 -12.95 11.91
N PRO A 459 7.96 -13.44 13.17
CA PRO A 459 7.01 -14.40 13.70
C PRO A 459 5.64 -13.80 14.07
N GLY A 460 5.52 -12.47 14.05
CA GLY A 460 4.24 -11.77 14.19
C GLY A 460 3.63 -11.91 15.58
N THR A 461 2.36 -11.55 15.70
CA THR A 461 1.58 -11.69 16.95
C THR A 461 1.26 -13.15 17.29
N SER A 462 1.23 -14.03 16.28
CA SER A 462 0.94 -15.46 16.42
C SER A 462 2.19 -16.33 16.70
N ASN A 463 3.37 -15.71 16.79
CA ASN A 463 4.66 -16.37 17.04
C ASN A 463 4.95 -17.54 16.06
N VAL A 464 4.64 -17.36 14.77
CA VAL A 464 4.84 -18.37 13.74
C VAL A 464 6.30 -18.37 13.30
N THR A 465 7.02 -19.42 13.67
CA THR A 465 8.48 -19.52 13.46
C THR A 465 8.86 -20.35 12.23
N LYS A 466 7.87 -20.79 11.43
CA LYS A 466 8.07 -21.68 10.28
C LYS A 466 7.20 -21.27 9.11
N LEU A 467 7.73 -21.41 7.91
CA LEU A 467 6.99 -21.25 6.65
C LEU A 467 7.31 -22.45 5.75
N ASN A 468 6.32 -23.27 5.45
CA ASN A 468 6.46 -24.45 4.58
C ASN A 468 5.11 -24.82 3.95
N SER A 469 5.12 -25.76 3.00
CA SER A 469 3.91 -26.16 2.27
C SER A 469 2.84 -26.86 3.11
N ASP A 470 3.18 -27.38 4.31
CA ASP A 470 2.22 -28.04 5.20
C ASP A 470 1.52 -27.05 6.14
N ALA A 471 2.10 -25.86 6.33
CA ALA A 471 1.54 -24.78 7.14
C ALA A 471 0.25 -24.21 6.53
N ASN A 472 0.01 -24.42 5.24
CA ASN A 472 -1.18 -23.92 4.53
C ASN A 472 -1.38 -22.39 4.66
N ILE A 473 -0.29 -21.64 4.80
CA ILE A 473 -0.33 -20.18 4.88
C ILE A 473 -0.75 -19.62 3.51
N PRO A 474 -1.70 -18.65 3.46
CA PRO A 474 -2.12 -18.03 2.22
C PRO A 474 -0.96 -17.48 1.40
N ASN A 475 -1.13 -17.51 0.08
CA ASN A 475 -0.16 -17.05 -0.91
C ASN A 475 1.17 -17.82 -0.97
N PHE A 476 1.48 -18.71 -0.02
CA PHE A 476 2.69 -19.54 -0.06
C PHE A 476 2.52 -20.80 -0.94
N TRP A 477 2.38 -20.57 -2.24
CA TRP A 477 2.26 -21.60 -3.26
C TRP A 477 2.68 -21.09 -4.63
N TRP A 478 2.95 -22.03 -5.53
CA TRP A 478 3.21 -21.73 -6.93
C TRP A 478 1.93 -21.86 -7.76
N TYR A 479 1.63 -20.88 -8.59
CA TYR A 479 0.61 -20.94 -9.63
C TYR A 479 1.06 -21.85 -10.76
N SER A 480 2.35 -21.82 -11.09
CA SER A 480 2.96 -22.69 -12.09
C SER A 480 3.73 -23.82 -11.43
N GLN A 481 3.85 -24.98 -12.08
CA GLN A 481 4.51 -26.14 -11.47
C GLN A 481 6.00 -25.85 -11.26
N GLY A 482 6.48 -25.93 -10.01
CA GLY A 482 7.90 -25.90 -9.68
C GLY A 482 8.56 -27.28 -9.72
N ASP A 483 9.56 -27.50 -8.86
CA ASP A 483 10.30 -28.77 -8.75
C ASP A 483 9.43 -29.96 -8.32
N ILE A 484 8.30 -29.68 -7.67
CA ILE A 484 7.37 -30.69 -7.17
C ILE A 484 6.02 -30.58 -7.88
N ASN A 485 5.51 -31.71 -8.36
CA ASN A 485 4.18 -31.82 -8.95
C ASN A 485 3.14 -32.25 -7.91
N GLU A 486 3.13 -31.57 -6.76
CA GLU A 486 2.13 -31.78 -5.71
C GLU A 486 1.27 -30.54 -5.57
N LYS A 487 -0.06 -30.73 -5.51
CA LYS A 487 -1.01 -29.64 -5.30
C LYS A 487 -1.11 -29.26 -3.82
N THR A 488 -1.43 -28.00 -3.54
CA THR A 488 -1.71 -27.54 -2.18
C THR A 488 -3.04 -28.11 -1.69
N LYS A 489 -3.20 -28.23 -0.37
CA LYS A 489 -4.45 -28.73 0.22
C LYS A 489 -5.57 -27.68 0.19
N LEU A 490 -5.25 -26.41 0.45
CA LEU A 490 -6.23 -25.32 0.48
C LEU A 490 -6.70 -24.91 -0.92
N ASN A 491 -5.83 -25.02 -1.92
CA ASN A 491 -6.17 -24.66 -3.29
C ASN A 491 -5.55 -25.66 -4.29
N ALA A 492 -6.34 -26.66 -4.69
CA ALA A 492 -5.91 -27.72 -5.59
C ALA A 492 -5.50 -27.22 -7.00
N ASN A 493 -5.78 -25.97 -7.34
CA ASN A 493 -5.30 -25.37 -8.59
C ASN A 493 -3.79 -25.08 -8.55
N TYR A 494 -3.22 -24.85 -7.36
CA TYR A 494 -1.84 -24.39 -7.17
C TYR A 494 -0.93 -25.49 -6.62
N TYR A 495 0.37 -25.34 -6.82
CA TYR A 495 1.41 -26.29 -6.48
C TYR A 495 2.11 -25.91 -5.18
N LYS A 496 2.57 -26.91 -4.43
CA LYS A 496 3.35 -26.71 -3.21
C LYS A 496 4.70 -26.08 -3.50
N VAL A 497 5.20 -25.33 -2.51
CA VAL A 497 6.58 -24.82 -2.47
C VAL A 497 7.47 -25.86 -1.81
N LYS A 498 8.57 -26.22 -2.47
CA LYS A 498 9.55 -27.19 -1.95
C LYS A 498 10.48 -26.58 -0.90
N GLN A 499 10.69 -25.27 -0.99
CA GLN A 499 11.52 -24.49 -0.08
C GLN A 499 10.75 -24.16 1.21
N ALA A 500 11.47 -24.01 2.32
CA ALA A 500 10.88 -23.66 3.61
C ALA A 500 11.82 -22.78 4.45
N LEU A 501 11.23 -22.14 5.46
CA LEU A 501 11.90 -21.42 6.53
C LEU A 501 11.59 -22.10 7.87
N ASP A 502 12.60 -22.26 8.72
CA ASP A 502 12.46 -22.75 10.10
C ASP A 502 13.20 -21.82 11.07
N ASN A 503 12.88 -21.88 12.35
CA ASN A 503 13.48 -21.05 13.40
C ASN A 503 13.50 -19.54 13.06
N ILE A 504 12.41 -19.02 12.47
CA ILE A 504 12.27 -17.59 12.23
C ILE A 504 12.17 -16.89 13.58
N SER A 505 13.02 -15.90 13.82
CA SER A 505 13.00 -15.08 15.03
C SER A 505 13.41 -13.65 14.73
N ILE A 506 12.90 -12.73 15.54
CA ILE A 506 13.32 -11.33 15.55
C ILE A 506 13.84 -10.99 16.95
N SER A 507 14.94 -10.26 17.02
CA SER A 507 15.48 -9.76 18.30
C SER A 507 15.02 -8.34 18.59
N GLU A 508 15.29 -7.85 19.81
CA GLU A 508 14.80 -6.55 20.27
C GLU A 508 15.26 -5.39 19.38
N ASP A 509 16.48 -5.44 18.86
CA ASP A 509 17.07 -4.44 17.97
C ASP A 509 16.51 -4.49 16.52
N GLY A 510 15.62 -5.44 16.22
CA GLY A 510 15.00 -5.60 14.90
C GLY A 510 15.78 -6.49 13.94
N LYS A 511 16.81 -7.20 14.40
CA LYS A 511 17.49 -8.20 13.57
C LYS A 511 16.64 -9.47 13.44
N VAL A 512 16.42 -9.89 12.20
CA VAL A 512 15.71 -11.12 11.82
C VAL A 512 16.70 -12.23 11.53
N THR A 513 16.40 -13.45 11.99
CA THR A 513 17.15 -14.66 11.66
C THR A 513 16.23 -15.80 11.31
N PHE A 514 16.64 -16.69 10.41
CA PHE A 514 15.92 -17.92 10.08
C PHE A 514 16.87 -18.97 9.49
N LYS A 515 16.46 -20.23 9.50
CA LYS A 515 17.10 -21.31 8.73
C LYS A 515 16.34 -21.50 7.42
N TYR A 516 17.02 -21.31 6.30
CA TYR A 516 16.50 -21.69 4.99
C TYR A 516 16.69 -23.18 4.72
N ILE A 517 15.64 -23.83 4.23
CA ILE A 517 15.59 -25.23 3.83
C ILE A 517 15.29 -25.27 2.34
N ALA A 518 16.24 -25.72 1.53
CA ALA A 518 16.13 -25.74 0.07
C ALA A 518 15.25 -26.90 -0.43
N ASP A 519 15.21 -28.01 0.33
CA ASP A 519 14.43 -29.20 0.02
C ASP A 519 13.65 -29.63 1.27
N TYR A 520 12.50 -29.00 1.51
CA TYR A 520 11.53 -29.44 2.50
C TYR A 520 10.88 -30.73 2.01
N LYS A 521 11.67 -31.82 2.05
CA LYS A 521 11.12 -33.15 2.06
C LYS A 521 10.38 -33.26 3.36
N ARG A 522 9.06 -33.44 3.27
CA ARG A 522 8.34 -34.18 4.30
C ARG A 522 9.25 -35.36 4.65
N SER A 523 9.50 -35.59 5.94
CA SER A 523 9.79 -36.94 6.35
C SER A 523 8.58 -37.78 5.91
N THR A 524 8.61 -38.29 4.68
CA THR A 524 8.12 -39.64 4.42
C THR A 524 9.06 -40.57 5.18
N GLY A 525 9.07 -40.44 6.52
CA GLY A 525 9.63 -41.37 7.47
C GLY A 525 8.73 -42.58 7.62
N ILE A 526 7.95 -42.90 6.58
CA ILE A 526 7.77 -44.27 6.13
C ILE A 526 8.20 -44.24 4.66
N HIS A 527 9.48 -44.49 4.40
CA HIS A 527 9.79 -45.24 3.19
C HIS A 527 9.01 -46.54 3.36
N SER A 528 7.98 -46.79 2.54
CA SER A 528 7.58 -48.17 2.32
C SER A 528 8.89 -48.87 1.93
N PRO A 529 9.41 -49.83 2.71
CA PRO A 529 10.57 -50.56 2.28
C PRO A 529 10.24 -51.08 0.88
N THR A 530 11.16 -50.89 -0.07
CA THR A 530 11.07 -51.60 -1.33
C THR A 530 11.19 -53.07 -0.96
N VAL A 531 10.04 -53.73 -0.80
CA VAL A 531 9.99 -55.15 -0.47
C VAL A 531 10.40 -55.84 -1.76
N ASN A 532 11.68 -56.22 -1.84
CA ASN A 532 12.02 -57.36 -2.68
C ASN A 532 11.26 -58.53 -2.06
N ALA A 533 10.14 -58.90 -2.69
CA ALA A 533 9.24 -59.95 -2.24
C ALA A 533 9.87 -61.33 -2.46
N GLN A 534 11.01 -61.56 -1.83
CA GLN A 534 11.67 -62.86 -1.80
C GLN A 534 11.60 -63.36 -0.37
N GLU A 535 10.85 -64.43 -0.15
CA GLU A 535 10.85 -65.14 1.12
C GLU A 535 12.26 -65.71 1.36
N ASP A 536 12.95 -65.22 2.40
CA ASP A 536 14.27 -65.71 2.77
C ASP A 536 14.25 -66.62 4.01
N HIS A 537 13.05 -66.81 4.59
CA HIS A 537 12.74 -67.64 5.76
C HIS A 537 13.59 -67.36 7.00
N ARG A 538 14.28 -66.21 7.07
CA ARG A 538 15.05 -65.81 8.24
C ARG A 538 14.10 -65.50 9.39
N ILE A 539 14.46 -66.00 10.56
CA ILE A 539 13.68 -65.89 11.79
C ILE A 539 14.36 -64.86 12.67
N PHE A 540 13.59 -63.90 13.17
CA PHE A 540 14.07 -62.89 14.10
C PHE A 540 13.20 -62.85 15.36
N THR A 541 13.81 -62.51 16.49
CA THR A 541 13.07 -62.10 17.70
C THR A 541 12.40 -60.73 17.50
N LEU A 542 11.46 -60.36 18.39
CA LEU A 542 10.80 -59.05 18.33
C LEU A 542 11.77 -57.86 18.53
N ASP A 543 12.90 -58.08 19.19
CA ASP A 543 13.98 -57.10 19.36
C ASP A 543 15.05 -57.19 18.24
N GLY A 544 14.82 -58.00 17.20
CA GLY A 544 15.62 -57.99 15.97
C GLY A 544 16.83 -58.92 15.94
N ARG A 545 16.96 -59.88 16.87
CA ARG A 545 18.05 -60.87 16.85
C ARG A 545 17.74 -61.99 15.87
N TYR A 546 18.71 -62.32 15.01
CA TYR A 546 18.59 -63.41 14.04
C TYR A 546 18.75 -64.79 14.71
N LEU A 547 17.84 -65.73 14.39
CA LEU A 547 17.75 -67.07 14.97
C LEU A 547 17.94 -68.23 13.97
N GLY A 548 18.29 -67.93 12.72
CA GLY A 548 18.38 -68.93 11.65
C GLY A 548 17.12 -69.00 10.80
N THR A 549 16.88 -70.13 10.13
CA THR A 549 15.75 -70.33 9.19
C THR A 549 14.86 -71.53 9.52
N ASN A 550 15.19 -72.29 10.57
CA ASN A 550 14.46 -73.50 10.95
C ASN A 550 13.47 -73.22 12.09
N THR A 551 12.18 -73.29 11.80
CA THR A 551 11.09 -73.03 12.75
C THR A 551 10.88 -74.13 13.80
N GLU A 552 11.34 -75.36 13.54
CA GLU A 552 11.20 -76.50 14.46
C GLU A 552 12.10 -76.40 15.68
N LYS A 553 13.12 -75.53 15.63
CA LYS A 553 14.07 -75.31 16.72
C LYS A 553 13.69 -74.14 17.64
N LEU A 554 12.54 -73.50 17.39
CA LEU A 554 12.10 -72.35 18.17
C LEU A 554 11.39 -72.80 19.44
N HIS A 555 11.72 -72.14 20.56
CA HIS A 555 10.93 -72.22 21.77
C HIS A 555 9.59 -71.50 21.59
N LYS A 556 8.60 -71.79 22.44
CA LYS A 556 7.31 -71.08 22.44
C LYS A 556 7.52 -69.58 22.55
N GLY A 557 6.91 -68.80 21.67
CA GLY A 557 7.15 -67.36 21.59
C GLY A 557 6.63 -66.70 20.32
N ILE A 558 6.91 -65.40 20.19
CA ILE A 558 6.54 -64.60 19.02
C ILE A 558 7.81 -64.24 18.25
N TYR A 559 7.82 -64.58 16.96
CA TYR A 559 8.95 -64.36 16.06
C TYR A 559 8.51 -63.63 14.81
N ILE A 560 9.46 -63.06 14.09
CA ILE A 560 9.27 -62.40 12.80
C ILE A 560 9.88 -63.31 11.72
N ILE A 561 9.06 -63.75 10.77
CA ILE A 561 9.47 -64.59 9.63
C ILE A 561 8.77 -64.05 8.40
N ASN A 562 9.50 -63.82 7.29
CA ASN A 562 8.93 -63.33 6.03
C ASN A 562 7.98 -62.13 6.24
N HIS A 563 8.43 -61.16 7.05
CA HIS A 563 7.70 -59.94 7.37
C HIS A 563 6.38 -60.13 8.16
N LYS A 564 6.12 -61.33 8.69
CA LYS A 564 4.93 -61.63 9.51
C LYS A 564 5.31 -62.03 10.93
N LYS A 565 4.48 -61.65 11.89
CA LYS A 565 4.54 -62.17 13.26
C LYS A 565 3.97 -63.59 13.27
N ILE A 566 4.78 -64.54 13.70
CA ILE A 566 4.40 -65.94 13.87
C ILE A 566 4.45 -66.28 15.35
N VAL A 567 3.40 -66.93 15.84
CA VAL A 567 3.31 -67.44 17.20
C VAL A 567 3.63 -68.92 17.19
N VAL A 568 4.75 -69.31 17.80
CA VAL A 568 5.10 -70.72 18.05
C VAL A 568 4.48 -71.10 19.39
N LYS A 569 3.53 -72.04 19.36
CA LYS A 569 2.70 -72.44 20.52
C LYS A 569 3.23 -73.65 21.27
#